data_AF-A0A966QTK0-F1
#
_entry.id   AF-A0A966QTK0-F1
#
_cell.length_a   1.000
_cell.length_b   1.000
_cell.length_c   1.000
_cell.angle_alpha   90.00
_cell.angle_beta   90.00
_cell.angle_gamma   90.00
#
_symmetry.space_group_name_H-M   'P 1'
#
loop_
_entity.id
_entity.type
_entity.pdbx_description
1 polymer ?
#
loop_
_entity_poly.entity_id
_entity_poly.type
_entity_poly.pdbx_seq_one_letter_code
_entity_poly.pdbx_strand_id
1 'polypeptide(L)'
;MFNQVIVTGNDAGEAIIVSKENPKFGHIRVEQKRTIMNNKGWLNTKVLSALVHGSVEELKSLDWVAGQVLPGKIVIKESLTPFNMKDPSNDYKIAGRTNVVCTVEGQPIYRKTFYNMGGNELDEFVSHDNVDEIRRTNQAVSANVSEEDTLDFTL
;
A
#
# COMPACT_ATOMS: atom_id res chain seq x y z
N MET A 1 -2.15 -7.70 -21.62
CA MET A 1 -2.85 -8.20 -20.41
C MET A 1 -1.97 -7.77 -19.22
N PHE A 2 -2.20 -6.59 -18.64
CA PHE A 2 -1.22 -5.94 -17.72
C PHE A 2 -1.71 -5.79 -16.27
N ASN A 3 -2.81 -6.46 -15.90
CA ASN A 3 -3.44 -6.33 -14.58
C ASN A 3 -3.76 -7.71 -14.02
N GLN A 4 -2.73 -8.45 -13.60
CA GLN A 4 -2.91 -9.71 -12.88
C GLN A 4 -2.59 -9.46 -11.41
N VAL A 5 -3.52 -9.82 -10.54
CA VAL A 5 -3.37 -9.76 -9.09
C VAL A 5 -3.04 -11.15 -8.60
N ILE A 6 -2.08 -11.29 -7.70
CA ILE A 6 -1.61 -12.57 -7.17
C ILE A 6 -1.97 -12.65 -5.70
N VAL A 7 -2.54 -13.77 -5.28
CA VAL A 7 -2.76 -14.08 -3.87
C VAL A 7 -1.43 -14.41 -3.22
N THR A 8 -1.07 -13.72 -2.15
CA THR A 8 0.16 -13.98 -1.39
C THR A 8 -0.18 -14.80 -0.14
N GLY A 9 0.59 -15.86 0.11
CA GLY A 9 0.48 -16.65 1.34
C GLY A 9 1.36 -16.12 2.48
N ASN A 10 1.11 -16.61 3.68
CA ASN A 10 2.05 -16.47 4.81
C ASN A 10 3.28 -17.38 4.63
N ASP A 11 4.22 -17.37 5.59
CA ASP A 11 5.44 -18.20 5.54
C ASP A 11 5.14 -19.72 5.48
N ALA A 12 3.95 -20.15 5.91
CA ALA A 12 3.47 -21.53 5.82
C ALA A 12 2.75 -21.84 4.48
N GLY A 13 2.58 -20.85 3.61
CA GLY A 13 1.88 -20.98 2.32
C GLY A 13 0.36 -20.85 2.38
N GLU A 14 -0.21 -20.52 3.55
CA GLU A 14 -1.66 -20.31 3.70
C GLU A 14 -2.06 -18.92 3.20
N ALA A 15 -3.11 -18.85 2.37
CA ALA A 15 -3.61 -17.58 1.84
C ALA A 15 -4.34 -16.72 2.90
N ILE A 16 -4.95 -17.37 3.90
CA ILE A 16 -5.77 -16.70 4.92
C ILE A 16 -4.91 -16.47 6.17
N ILE A 17 -4.76 -15.21 6.53
CA ILE A 17 -4.06 -14.79 7.73
C ILE A 17 -5.10 -14.41 8.78
N VAL A 18 -5.23 -15.23 9.82
CA VAL A 18 -6.19 -15.02 10.91
C VAL A 18 -5.70 -13.91 11.85
N SER A 19 -6.61 -13.05 12.30
CA SER A 19 -6.28 -11.99 13.26
C SER A 19 -5.95 -12.59 14.64
N LYS A 20 -4.85 -12.11 15.24
CA LYS A 20 -4.44 -12.52 16.59
C LYS A 20 -5.41 -12.06 17.67
N GLU A 21 -6.06 -10.91 17.46
CA GLU A 21 -6.97 -10.31 18.42
C GLU A 21 -8.39 -10.87 18.28
N ASN A 22 -8.82 -11.21 17.07
CA ASN A 22 -10.15 -11.75 16.80
C ASN A 22 -10.11 -12.90 15.79
N PRO A 23 -10.03 -14.16 16.26
CA PRO A 23 -9.89 -15.33 15.40
C PRO A 23 -11.05 -15.58 14.42
N LYS A 24 -12.20 -14.90 14.60
CA LYS A 24 -13.31 -14.99 13.66
C LYS A 24 -13.06 -14.22 12.36
N PHE A 25 -12.11 -13.28 12.38
CA PHE A 25 -11.76 -12.44 11.24
C PHE A 25 -10.33 -12.70 10.80
N GLY A 26 -10.09 -12.45 9.53
CA GLY A 26 -8.77 -12.52 8.95
C GLY A 26 -8.69 -11.62 7.74
N HIS A 27 -7.61 -11.81 6.98
CA HIS A 27 -7.46 -11.19 5.70
C HIS A 27 -6.70 -12.10 4.75
N ILE A 28 -6.92 -11.88 3.46
CA ILE A 28 -6.07 -12.40 2.38
C ILE A 28 -5.29 -11.22 1.82
N ARG A 29 -3.96 -11.35 1.77
CA ARG A 29 -3.12 -10.34 1.12
C ARG A 29 -3.01 -10.68 -0.37
N VAL A 30 -3.21 -9.67 -1.20
CA VAL A 30 -3.05 -9.75 -2.65
C VAL A 30 -2.06 -8.72 -3.15
N GLU A 31 -1.31 -9.04 -4.19
CA GLU A 31 -0.26 -8.20 -4.75
C GLU A 31 -0.41 -8.03 -6.27
N GLN A 32 -0.09 -6.85 -6.78
CA GLN A 32 -0.08 -6.55 -8.20
C GLN A 32 1.20 -5.79 -8.55
N LYS A 33 1.93 -6.27 -9.57
CA LYS A 33 3.01 -5.51 -10.21
C LYS A 33 2.43 -4.59 -11.27
N ARG A 34 2.33 -3.31 -10.96
CA ARG A 34 1.82 -2.29 -11.86
C ARG A 34 2.97 -1.62 -12.58
N THR A 35 3.00 -1.77 -13.90
CA THR A 35 4.01 -1.17 -14.77
C THR A 35 3.43 0.09 -15.41
N ILE A 36 4.02 1.25 -15.10
CA ILE A 36 3.62 2.55 -15.62
C ILE A 36 4.76 3.07 -16.50
N MET A 37 4.48 3.32 -17.77
CA MET A 37 5.41 4.03 -18.64
C MET A 37 5.13 5.53 -18.53
N ASN A 38 6.14 6.31 -18.15
CA ASN A 38 5.97 7.76 -18.08
C ASN A 38 6.00 8.39 -19.49
N ASN A 39 5.58 9.66 -19.60
CA ASN A 39 5.55 10.40 -20.88
C ASN A 39 6.94 10.59 -21.52
N LYS A 40 8.02 10.24 -20.81
CA LYS A 40 9.40 10.26 -21.30
C LYS A 40 9.88 8.87 -21.74
N GLY A 41 8.99 7.87 -21.80
CA GLY A 41 9.28 6.50 -22.24
C GLY A 41 9.94 5.60 -21.19
N TRP A 42 10.11 6.07 -19.95
CA TRP A 42 10.72 5.26 -18.88
C TRP A 42 9.69 4.36 -18.21
N LEU A 43 10.07 3.10 -18.05
CA LEU A 43 9.32 2.11 -17.32
C LEU A 43 9.51 2.31 -15.82
N ASN A 44 8.40 2.43 -15.08
CA ASN A 44 8.40 2.39 -13.63
C ASN A 44 7.49 1.25 -13.18
N THR A 45 8.08 0.23 -12.55
CA THR A 45 7.33 -0.89 -11.99
C THR A 45 7.13 -0.65 -10.50
N LYS A 46 5.87 -0.61 -10.07
CA LYS A 46 5.50 -0.50 -8.66
C LYS A 46 4.78 -1.76 -8.22
N VAL A 47 5.15 -2.26 -7.05
CA VAL A 47 4.43 -3.33 -6.37
C VAL A 47 3.34 -2.69 -5.51
N LEU A 48 2.10 -3.06 -5.75
CA LEU A 48 0.95 -2.67 -4.92
C LEU A 48 0.45 -3.89 -4.19
N SER A 49 0.08 -3.76 -2.93
CA SER A 49 -0.61 -4.81 -2.20
C SER A 49 -1.90 -4.28 -1.59
N ALA A 50 -2.89 -5.14 -1.43
CA ALA A 50 -4.13 -4.85 -0.73
C ALA A 50 -4.49 -6.01 0.20
N LEU A 51 -5.32 -5.72 1.21
CA LEU A 51 -5.82 -6.69 2.17
C LEU A 51 -7.32 -6.86 1.96
N VAL A 52 -7.75 -8.06 1.60
CA VAL A 52 -9.15 -8.45 1.52
C VAL A 52 -9.56 -8.97 2.89
N HIS A 53 -10.30 -8.15 3.64
CA HIS A 53 -10.76 -8.48 4.98
C HIS A 53 -12.12 -9.18 4.92
N GLY A 54 -12.33 -10.12 5.82
CA GLY A 54 -13.60 -10.83 5.94
C GLY A 54 -13.63 -11.74 7.17
N SER A 55 -14.76 -12.39 7.40
CA SER A 55 -14.78 -13.51 8.35
C SER A 55 -13.94 -14.66 7.80
N VAL A 56 -13.33 -15.46 8.68
CA VAL A 56 -12.53 -16.61 8.24
C VAL A 56 -13.37 -17.60 7.44
N GLU A 57 -14.66 -17.71 7.74
CA GLU A 57 -15.60 -18.56 6.99
C GLU A 57 -15.83 -18.07 5.55
N GLU A 58 -16.10 -16.78 5.36
CA GLU A 58 -16.24 -16.18 4.03
C GLU A 58 -14.92 -16.20 3.24
N LEU A 59 -13.78 -15.97 3.90
CA LEU A 59 -12.49 -16.04 3.24
C LEU A 59 -12.17 -17.46 2.77
N LYS A 60 -12.59 -18.49 3.52
CA LYS A 60 -12.45 -19.89 3.12
C LYS A 60 -13.35 -20.25 1.95
N SER A 61 -14.56 -19.66 1.85
CA SER A 61 -15.48 -19.95 0.76
C SER A 61 -15.02 -19.40 -0.59
N LEU A 62 -14.07 -18.45 -0.61
CA LEU A 62 -13.42 -17.97 -1.84
C LEU A 62 -12.52 -19.02 -2.49
N ASP A 63 -12.06 -20.04 -1.73
CA ASP A 63 -11.14 -21.09 -2.19
C ASP A 63 -9.88 -20.56 -2.88
N TRP A 64 -9.36 -19.43 -2.38
CA TRP A 64 -8.15 -18.82 -2.91
C TRP A 64 -6.91 -19.46 -2.33
N VAL A 65 -5.95 -19.78 -3.19
CA VAL A 65 -4.67 -20.38 -2.81
C VAL A 65 -3.50 -19.43 -3.06
N ALA A 66 -2.45 -19.55 -2.25
CA ALA A 66 -1.24 -18.75 -2.44
C ALA A 66 -0.63 -19.00 -3.83
N GLY A 67 -0.22 -17.92 -4.51
CA GLY A 67 0.28 -17.95 -5.88
C GLY A 67 -0.81 -17.94 -6.96
N GLN A 68 -2.09 -18.04 -6.59
CA GLN A 68 -3.19 -17.93 -7.55
C GLN A 68 -3.23 -16.56 -8.20
N VAL A 69 -3.41 -16.56 -9.53
CA VAL A 69 -3.65 -15.36 -10.31
C VAL A 69 -5.14 -15.09 -10.38
N LEU A 70 -5.52 -13.88 -9.96
CA LEU A 70 -6.89 -13.38 -9.95
C LEU A 70 -7.08 -12.29 -11.01
N PRO A 71 -8.29 -12.18 -11.58
CA PRO A 71 -8.65 -11.07 -12.46
C PRO A 71 -8.76 -9.75 -11.68
N GLY A 72 -8.89 -8.63 -12.39
CA GLY A 72 -9.11 -7.33 -11.77
C GLY A 72 -7.82 -6.56 -11.50
N LYS A 73 -7.87 -5.61 -10.57
CA LYS A 73 -6.72 -4.77 -10.22
C LYS A 73 -6.83 -4.24 -8.79
N ILE A 74 -5.68 -3.91 -8.21
CA ILE A 74 -5.61 -3.13 -6.98
C ILE A 74 -5.74 -1.66 -7.34
N VAL A 75 -6.62 -0.92 -6.66
CA VAL A 75 -6.80 0.53 -6.81
C VAL A 75 -6.35 1.26 -5.56
N ILE A 76 -5.79 2.46 -5.73
CA ILE A 76 -5.43 3.35 -4.62
C ILE A 76 -6.56 4.36 -4.45
N LYS A 77 -7.07 4.52 -3.24
CA LYS A 77 -8.05 5.57 -2.90
C LYS A 77 -7.50 6.44 -1.80
N GLU A 78 -7.63 7.74 -2.00
CA GLU A 78 -7.27 8.76 -1.03
C GLU A 78 -8.51 9.57 -0.64
N SER A 79 -8.59 9.95 0.63
CA SER A 79 -9.72 10.69 1.19
C SER A 79 -9.26 11.66 2.28
N LEU A 80 -10.05 12.71 2.52
CA LEU A 80 -9.93 13.57 3.71
C LEU A 80 -10.71 13.00 4.91
N THR A 81 -11.51 11.96 4.68
CA THR A 81 -12.19 11.20 5.74
C THR A 81 -11.49 9.88 6.01
N PRO A 82 -11.37 9.45 7.28
CA PRO A 82 -10.76 8.17 7.63
C PRO A 82 -11.49 6.98 6.99
N PHE A 83 -10.73 6.01 6.48
CA PHE A 83 -11.29 4.70 6.11
C PHE A 83 -11.58 3.83 7.35
N ASN A 84 -10.84 4.04 8.44
CA ASN A 84 -11.06 3.42 9.73
C ASN A 84 -11.26 4.50 10.80
N MET A 85 -12.48 4.67 11.28
CA MET A 85 -12.80 5.66 12.31
C MET A 85 -12.23 5.32 13.69
N LYS A 86 -11.94 4.04 13.97
CA LYS A 86 -11.43 3.60 15.28
C LYS A 86 -9.94 3.89 15.44
N ASP A 87 -9.19 3.66 14.36
CA ASP A 87 -7.77 3.98 14.30
C ASP A 87 -7.42 4.58 12.94
N PRO A 88 -7.68 5.90 12.77
CA PRO A 88 -7.41 6.60 11.52
C PRO A 88 -5.93 6.64 11.15
N SER A 89 -5.05 6.52 12.16
CA SER A 89 -3.61 6.75 11.98
C SER A 89 -2.94 5.70 11.10
N ASN A 90 -3.47 4.47 11.10
CA ASN A 90 -2.99 3.38 10.25
C ASN A 90 -3.18 3.64 8.75
N ASP A 91 -4.16 4.47 8.39
CA ASP A 91 -4.47 4.78 7.01
C ASP A 91 -3.88 6.15 6.59
N TYR A 92 -3.00 6.78 7.38
CA TYR A 92 -2.36 8.05 6.98
C TYR A 92 -1.49 7.90 5.73
N LYS A 93 -1.62 8.86 4.82
CA LYS A 93 -0.74 8.99 3.66
C LYS A 93 0.61 9.55 4.11
N ILE A 94 1.58 8.66 4.28
CA ILE A 94 2.96 9.04 4.61
C ILE A 94 3.78 9.31 3.35
N ALA A 95 4.56 10.39 3.35
CA ALA A 95 5.41 10.79 2.24
C ALA A 95 6.72 9.98 2.17
N GLY A 96 6.71 8.87 1.43
CA GLY A 96 7.92 8.07 1.23
C GLY A 96 8.47 7.51 2.54
N ARG A 97 9.75 7.79 2.85
CA ARG A 97 10.42 7.34 4.08
C ARG A 97 10.53 8.44 5.15
N THR A 98 9.90 9.60 4.95
CA THR A 98 10.08 10.77 5.84
C THR A 98 9.28 10.71 7.13
N ASN A 99 8.32 9.77 7.25
CA ASN A 99 7.29 9.75 8.30
C ASN A 99 6.42 11.02 8.39
N VAL A 100 6.50 11.92 7.40
CA VAL A 100 5.65 13.11 7.33
C VAL A 100 4.29 12.72 6.75
N VAL A 101 3.22 13.04 7.48
CA VAL A 101 1.84 12.87 7.03
C VAL A 101 1.55 13.92 5.97
N CYS A 102 1.04 13.50 4.81
CA CYS A 102 0.55 14.41 3.78
C CYS A 102 -0.75 15.08 4.26
N THR A 103 -0.81 16.41 4.16
CA THR A 103 -1.96 17.20 4.61
C THR A 103 -2.50 18.12 3.50
N VAL A 104 -3.75 18.56 3.67
CA VAL A 104 -4.41 19.63 2.89
C VAL A 104 -5.11 20.54 3.87
N GLU A 105 -4.81 21.83 3.84
CA GLU A 105 -5.37 22.83 4.77
C GLU A 105 -5.20 22.41 6.25
N GLY A 106 -4.08 21.72 6.54
CA GLY A 106 -3.79 21.17 7.87
C GLY A 106 -4.53 19.87 8.23
N GLN A 107 -5.41 19.36 7.37
CA GLN A 107 -6.09 18.07 7.57
C GLN A 107 -5.29 16.90 6.98
N PRO A 108 -5.20 15.74 7.67
CA PRO A 108 -4.49 14.58 7.14
C PRO A 108 -5.22 13.96 5.95
N ILE A 109 -4.43 13.51 4.97
CA ILE A 109 -4.93 12.67 3.89
C ILE A 109 -4.80 11.21 4.31
N TYR A 110 -5.87 10.45 4.12
CA TYR A 110 -5.89 9.00 4.29
C TYR A 110 -5.67 8.33 2.93
N ARG A 111 -4.90 7.24 2.91
CA ARG A 111 -4.64 6.43 1.71
C ARG A 111 -4.85 4.97 2.03
N LYS A 112 -5.65 4.29 1.21
CA LYS A 112 -5.86 2.84 1.29
C LYS A 112 -5.91 2.20 -0.08
N THR A 113 -5.46 0.96 -0.15
CA THR A 113 -5.50 0.13 -1.36
C THR A 113 -6.64 -0.87 -1.28
N PHE A 114 -7.41 -1.00 -2.34
CA PHE A 114 -8.52 -1.93 -2.44
C PHE A 114 -8.33 -2.87 -3.62
N TYR A 115 -8.67 -4.14 -3.43
CA TYR A 115 -8.75 -5.09 -4.53
C TYR A 115 -10.12 -4.96 -5.22
N ASN A 116 -10.10 -4.56 -6.49
CA ASN A 116 -11.28 -4.50 -7.33
C ASN A 116 -11.25 -5.65 -8.34
N MET A 117 -12.06 -6.67 -8.07
CA MET A 117 -12.20 -7.84 -8.94
C MET A 117 -12.76 -7.51 -10.33
N GLY A 118 -13.61 -6.48 -10.44
CA GLY A 118 -14.18 -6.03 -11.70
C GLY A 118 -13.20 -5.24 -12.58
N GLY A 119 -12.12 -4.72 -12.01
CA GLY A 119 -11.06 -4.02 -12.74
C GLY A 119 -11.43 -2.63 -13.29
N ASN A 120 -12.64 -2.14 -13.06
CA ASN A 120 -13.18 -0.93 -13.70
C ASN A 120 -12.95 0.36 -12.92
N GLU A 121 -12.75 0.31 -11.60
CA GLU A 121 -12.54 1.53 -10.78
C GLU A 121 -11.21 2.19 -11.08
N LEU A 122 -11.10 3.50 -11.01
CA LEU A 122 -9.83 4.20 -11.19
C LEU A 122 -9.20 4.52 -9.84
N ASP A 123 -7.90 4.84 -9.85
CA ASP A 123 -7.27 5.37 -8.65
C ASP A 123 -7.81 6.78 -8.35
N GLU A 124 -8.01 7.07 -7.08
CA GLU A 124 -8.45 8.37 -6.57
C GLU A 124 -7.32 8.97 -5.73
N PHE A 125 -6.84 10.14 -6.13
CA PHE A 125 -5.73 10.83 -5.47
C PHE A 125 -6.17 12.22 -5.00
N VAL A 126 -5.72 12.58 -3.80
CA VAL A 126 -5.87 13.90 -3.20
C VAL A 126 -4.50 14.57 -3.18
N SER A 127 -4.42 15.77 -3.77
CA SER A 127 -3.19 16.57 -3.75
C SER A 127 -2.96 17.12 -2.35
N HIS A 128 -1.74 16.99 -1.83
CA HIS A 128 -1.33 17.59 -0.56
C HIS A 128 -0.71 18.98 -0.80
N ASP A 129 -0.73 19.85 0.21
CA ASP A 129 -0.17 21.20 0.14
C ASP A 129 1.11 21.38 0.96
N ASN A 130 1.41 20.47 1.90
CA ASN A 130 2.61 20.51 2.75
C ASN A 130 3.92 20.08 2.04
N VAL A 131 4.06 20.44 0.76
CA VAL A 131 5.17 20.09 -0.12
C VAL A 131 6.51 20.59 0.44
N ASP A 132 6.55 21.78 1.03
CA ASP A 132 7.78 22.37 1.55
C ASP A 132 8.31 21.64 2.78
N GLU A 133 7.43 21.19 3.66
CA GLU A 133 7.80 20.37 4.82
C GLU A 133 8.38 19.03 4.35
N ILE A 134 7.68 18.34 3.44
CA ILE A 134 8.14 17.07 2.87
C ILE A 134 9.49 17.25 2.16
N ARG A 135 9.70 18.37 1.45
CA ARG A 135 10.98 18.65 0.78
C ARG A 135 12.11 18.82 1.80
N ARG A 136 11.89 19.59 2.87
CA ARG A 136 12.90 19.79 3.94
C ARG A 136 13.27 18.47 4.60
N THR A 137 12.29 17.65 4.97
CA THR A 137 12.55 16.37 5.63
C THR A 137 13.26 15.39 4.69
N ASN A 138 12.90 15.34 3.41
CA ASN A 138 13.60 14.50 2.44
C ASN A 138 15.09 14.90 2.28
N GLN A 139 15.40 16.20 2.32
CA GLN A 139 16.79 16.67 2.28
C GLN A 139 17.56 16.22 3.53
N ALA A 140 16.96 16.33 4.72
CA ALA A 140 17.56 15.86 5.96
C ALA A 140 17.77 14.34 5.98
N VAL A 141 16.78 13.56 5.52
CA VAL A 141 16.90 12.09 5.44
C VAL A 141 18.00 11.70 4.44
N SER A 142 18.10 12.39 3.30
CA SER A 142 19.12 12.08 2.29
C SER A 142 20.54 12.41 2.79
N ALA A 143 20.69 13.47 3.60
CA ALA A 143 21.97 13.82 4.23
C ALA A 143 22.42 12.79 5.27
N ASN A 144 21.49 12.27 6.09
CA ASN A 144 21.81 11.26 7.09
C ASN A 144 22.18 9.91 6.47
N VAL A 145 21.53 9.51 5.38
CA VAL A 145 21.88 8.27 4.65
C VAL A 145 23.30 8.37 4.07
N SER A 146 23.74 9.55 3.64
CA SER A 146 25.13 9.72 3.16
C SER A 146 26.19 9.72 4.27
N GLU A 147 25.84 9.95 5.54
CA GLU A 147 26.80 9.89 6.64
C GLU A 147 26.99 8.45 7.16
N GLU A 148 25.92 7.66 7.29
CA GLU A 148 26.01 6.25 7.73
C GLU A 148 26.76 5.36 6.72
N ASP A 149 26.61 5.59 5.39
CA ASP A 149 27.34 4.84 4.35
C ASP A 149 28.85 5.16 4.30
N THR A 150 29.34 6.20 5.00
CA THR A 150 30.78 6.55 5.02
C THR A 150 31.57 5.90 6.14
N LEU A 151 30.90 5.29 7.13
CA LEU A 151 31.56 4.65 8.27
C LEU A 151 31.94 3.18 8.02
N ASP A 152 31.55 2.60 6.87
CA ASP A 152 31.78 1.18 6.55
C ASP A 152 32.95 0.93 5.58
N PHE A 153 33.81 1.94 5.33
CA PHE A 153 34.96 1.85 4.42
C PHE A 153 36.35 2.07 5.07
N THR A 154 36.46 2.05 6.39
CA THR A 154 37.77 1.98 7.07
C THR A 154 38.04 0.56 7.58
N LEU A 155 38.58 -0.28 6.69
CA LEU A 155 39.41 -1.44 7.02
C LEU A 155 40.83 -1.20 6.51
#